data_AF-A0A2N9LCS0-F1
#
_entry.id   AF-A0A2N9LCS0-F1
#
_cell.length_a   1.000
_cell.length_b   1.000
_cell.length_c   1.000
_cell.angle_alpha   90.00
_cell.angle_beta   90.00
_cell.angle_gamma   90.00
#
_symmetry.space_group_name_H-M   'P 1'
#
loop_
_entity.id
_entity.type
_entity.pdbx_description
1 polymer ?
#
loop_
_entity_poly.entity_id
_entity_poly.type
_entity_poly.pdbx_seq_one_letter_code
_entity_poly.pdbx_strand_id
1 'polypeptide(L)'
;MFSYRWGASIVTPGKKIIWNFEAPPNTEIHSAQPAGKNRVLLAENGAPTMLLIVNTKSGKIEKELELPTAHPDQVHGQVRRAHLTPAGTFLVGKIEEHQVMEYDQQGKEIWSVQIPGDWDAVRLKNGDTLISGNQHGFVKEVNPKGEVVWDLEPQDLPGFPLDVVQEVNRLANGDTVIANWIAGNNKPDQWPNTVQIIEVTPAKKVMWVLSQWKHPDLGPASSIQLLDQPGIPEKGELQR
;
A
#
# COMPACT_ATOMS: atom_id res chain seq x y z
N MET A 1 -8.37 9.03 5.81
CA MET A 1 -7.21 8.82 6.70
C MET A 1 -5.98 8.71 5.82
N PHE A 2 -4.82 9.16 6.29
CA PHE A 2 -3.58 9.10 5.52
C PHE A 2 -2.36 9.10 6.45
N SER A 3 -1.27 8.48 6.00
CA SER A 3 0.08 8.65 6.54
C SER A 3 0.79 9.76 5.76
N TYR A 4 1.80 10.40 6.37
CA TYR A 4 2.55 11.50 5.75
C TYR A 4 4.04 11.51 6.17
N ARG A 5 4.62 10.32 6.36
CA ARG A 5 5.99 10.07 6.85
C ARG A 5 6.20 10.44 8.32
N TRP A 6 5.79 11.62 8.74
CA TRP A 6 5.98 12.10 10.12
C TRP A 6 4.82 11.75 11.06
N GLY A 7 3.88 10.94 10.58
CA GLY A 7 2.68 10.60 11.34
C GLY A 7 1.56 10.09 10.45
N ALA A 8 0.38 9.99 11.07
CA ALA A 8 -0.87 9.67 10.40
C ALA A 8 -2.03 10.50 10.97
N SER A 9 -3.01 10.78 10.13
CA SER A 9 -4.14 11.65 10.47
C SER A 9 -5.46 11.12 9.91
N ILE A 10 -6.55 11.32 10.65
CA ILE A 10 -7.92 11.16 10.16
C ILE A 10 -8.52 12.56 10.01
N VAL A 11 -9.03 12.84 8.81
CA VAL A 11 -9.69 14.10 8.47
C VAL A 11 -11.14 13.86 8.07
N THR A 12 -11.98 14.85 8.38
CA THR A 12 -13.37 14.92 7.87
C THR A 12 -13.40 15.48 6.44
N PRO A 13 -14.52 15.34 5.70
CA PRO A 13 -14.69 16.01 4.40
C PRO A 13 -14.52 17.54 4.47
N GLY A 14 -14.81 18.15 5.63
CA GLY A 14 -14.55 19.56 5.91
C GLY A 14 -13.08 19.90 6.23
N LYS A 15 -12.14 18.98 5.96
CA LYS A 15 -10.69 19.13 6.18
C LYS A 15 -10.26 19.32 7.64
N LYS A 16 -11.16 19.04 8.60
CA LYS A 16 -10.83 19.06 10.03
C LYS A 16 -10.16 17.74 10.44
N ILE A 17 -8.97 17.83 11.04
CA ILE A 17 -8.29 16.70 11.71
C ILE A 17 -9.12 16.31 12.95
N ILE A 18 -9.47 15.03 13.05
CA ILE A 18 -10.23 14.46 14.18
C ILE A 18 -9.45 13.42 14.96
N TRP A 19 -8.29 13.00 14.45
CA TRP A 19 -7.31 12.17 15.15
C TRP A 19 -5.95 12.38 14.47
N ASN A 20 -4.88 12.38 15.27
CA ASN A 20 -3.51 12.55 14.82
C ASN A 20 -2.59 11.65 15.63
N PHE A 21 -1.58 11.09 14.97
CA PHE A 21 -0.46 10.37 15.56
C PHE A 21 0.82 10.95 14.98
N GLU A 22 1.75 11.35 15.84
CA GLU A 22 3.06 11.87 15.44
C GLU A 22 4.09 10.75 15.56
N ALA A 23 4.90 10.56 14.51
CA ALA A 23 5.99 9.61 14.53
C ALA A 23 7.02 9.99 15.61
N PRO A 24 7.51 9.05 16.43
CA PRO A 24 8.66 9.27 17.29
C PRO A 24 9.88 9.81 16.52
N PRO A 25 10.83 10.50 17.18
CA PRO A 25 12.06 10.94 16.54
C PRO A 25 12.80 9.79 15.83
N ASN A 26 13.33 10.07 14.64
CA ASN A 26 14.05 9.09 13.79
C ASN A 26 13.20 7.90 13.30
N THR A 27 11.88 8.01 13.35
CA THR A 27 10.96 7.00 12.79
C THR A 27 10.13 7.59 11.64
N GLU A 28 9.51 6.73 10.84
CA GLU A 28 8.63 7.14 9.74
C GLU A 28 7.34 6.30 9.72
N ILE A 29 6.18 6.95 9.67
CA ILE A 29 4.89 6.30 9.45
C ILE A 29 4.60 6.26 7.94
N HIS A 30 4.65 5.06 7.35
CA HIS A 30 4.41 4.85 5.91
C HIS A 30 3.02 4.31 5.58
N SER A 31 2.45 3.49 6.46
CA SER A 31 1.10 2.94 6.28
C SER A 31 0.15 3.38 7.39
N ALA A 32 -1.10 3.62 7.01
CA ALA A 32 -2.23 3.76 7.93
C ALA A 32 -3.45 3.06 7.32
N GLN A 33 -3.97 2.04 7.99
CA GLN A 33 -5.15 1.28 7.56
C GLN A 33 -6.19 1.20 8.70
N PRO A 34 -7.51 1.34 8.43
CA PRO A 34 -8.51 1.11 9.46
C PRO A 34 -8.42 -0.33 9.99
N ALA A 35 -8.40 -0.49 11.32
CA ALA A 35 -8.30 -1.80 12.00
C ALA A 35 -9.52 -2.05 12.89
N GLY A 36 -10.71 -1.76 12.37
CA GLY A 36 -11.96 -1.67 13.12
C GLY A 36 -12.47 -0.24 13.28
N LYS A 37 -13.64 -0.08 13.90
CA LYS A 37 -14.35 1.21 13.99
C LYS A 37 -13.57 2.35 14.66
N ASN A 38 -12.76 2.04 15.67
CA ASN A 38 -12.04 3.04 16.47
C ASN A 38 -10.55 2.72 16.57
N ARG A 39 -9.99 2.09 15.53
CA ARG A 39 -8.61 1.62 15.54
C ARG A 39 -7.95 1.85 14.20
N VAL A 40 -6.65 2.08 14.23
CA VAL A 40 -5.80 2.22 13.05
C VAL A 40 -4.61 1.30 13.22
N LEU A 41 -4.30 0.54 12.17
CA LEU A 41 -3.02 -0.12 12.00
C LEU A 41 -2.04 0.89 11.39
N LEU A 42 -0.89 1.08 12.04
CA LEU A 42 0.23 1.86 11.52
C LEU A 42 1.43 0.95 11.29
N ALA A 43 2.19 1.25 10.23
CA ALA A 43 3.56 0.75 10.08
C ALA A 43 4.52 1.90 10.42
N GLU A 44 5.28 1.71 11.50
CA GLU A 44 6.32 2.62 11.97
C GLU A 44 7.68 2.03 11.63
N ASN A 45 8.35 2.64 10.67
CA ASN A 45 9.74 2.32 10.37
C ASN A 45 10.63 3.00 11.40
N GLY A 46 11.67 2.29 11.85
CA GLY A 46 12.56 2.74 12.90
C GLY A 46 13.51 1.62 13.32
N ALA A 47 14.17 1.82 14.45
CA ALA A 47 14.96 0.79 15.11
C ALA A 47 14.47 0.69 16.58
N PRO A 48 13.47 -0.14 16.87
CA PRO A 48 12.90 -1.22 16.04
C PRO A 48 11.87 -0.78 14.98
N THR A 49 11.63 -1.62 13.96
CA THR A 49 10.49 -1.52 13.04
C THR A 49 9.24 -2.09 13.70
N MET A 50 8.12 -1.37 13.69
CA MET A 50 6.94 -1.72 14.47
C MET A 50 5.65 -1.70 13.63
N LEU A 51 4.72 -2.60 13.94
CA LEU A 51 3.30 -2.42 13.67
C LEU A 51 2.58 -1.99 14.95
N LEU A 52 1.73 -0.97 14.82
CA LEU A 52 0.98 -0.41 15.95
C LEU A 52 -0.53 -0.52 15.68
N ILE A 53 -1.31 -0.96 16.67
CA ILE A 53 -2.77 -0.76 16.67
C ILE A 53 -3.08 0.35 17.65
N VAL A 54 -3.52 1.50 17.14
CA VAL A 54 -3.83 2.68 17.95
C VAL A 54 -5.34 2.88 18.03
N ASN A 55 -5.86 3.02 19.26
CA ASN A 55 -7.26 3.37 19.48
C ASN A 55 -7.48 4.86 19.21
N THR A 56 -8.32 5.18 18.22
CA THR A 56 -8.51 6.56 17.77
C THR A 56 -9.37 7.41 18.71
N LYS A 57 -10.09 6.80 19.64
CA LYS A 57 -10.87 7.52 20.66
C LYS A 57 -10.05 7.86 21.89
N SER A 58 -9.23 6.93 22.36
CA SER A 58 -8.44 7.10 23.59
C SER A 58 -7.02 7.61 23.33
N GLY A 59 -6.52 7.48 22.09
CA GLY A 59 -5.13 7.75 21.73
C GLY A 59 -4.15 6.67 22.21
N LYS A 60 -4.63 5.60 22.87
CA LYS A 60 -3.76 4.54 23.40
C LYS A 60 -3.30 3.60 22.29
N ILE A 61 -2.02 3.25 22.33
CA ILE A 61 -1.49 2.10 21.60
C ILE A 61 -2.00 0.84 22.31
N GLU A 62 -2.81 0.05 21.63
CA GLU A 62 -3.39 -1.20 22.15
C GLU A 62 -2.55 -2.43 21.77
N LYS A 63 -1.71 -2.31 20.74
CA LYS A 63 -0.78 -3.35 20.32
C LYS A 63 0.48 -2.73 19.75
N GLU A 64 1.61 -3.30 20.13
CA GLU A 64 2.93 -3.08 19.55
C GLU A 64 3.45 -4.44 19.08
N LEU A 65 3.90 -4.51 17.83
CA LEU A 65 4.46 -5.72 17.27
C LEU A 65 5.74 -5.38 16.52
N GLU A 66 6.87 -5.75 17.09
CA GLU A 66 8.17 -5.61 16.44
C GLU A 66 8.25 -6.55 15.24
N LEU A 67 8.66 -6.01 14.09
CA LEU A 67 8.96 -6.78 12.90
C LEU A 67 10.47 -6.92 12.76
N PRO A 68 11.01 -8.16 12.71
CA PRO A 68 12.45 -8.36 12.51
C PRO A 68 12.91 -7.71 11.21
N THR A 69 14.02 -6.96 11.24
CA THR A 69 14.66 -6.42 10.03
C THR A 69 16.17 -6.67 10.07
N ALA A 70 16.74 -7.01 8.92
CA ALA A 70 18.19 -7.08 8.75
C ALA A 70 18.81 -5.69 8.48
N HIS A 71 17.98 -4.67 8.32
CA HIS A 71 18.36 -3.31 7.90
C HIS A 71 17.83 -2.24 8.89
N PRO A 72 18.18 -2.32 10.20
CA PRO A 72 17.67 -1.38 11.20
C PRO A 72 18.09 0.08 10.93
N ASP A 73 19.23 0.28 10.26
CA ASP A 73 19.74 1.62 9.93
C ASP A 73 19.11 2.22 8.65
N GLN A 74 18.38 1.42 7.86
CA GLN A 74 17.72 1.85 6.62
C GLN A 74 16.25 2.19 6.86
N VAL A 75 15.96 3.05 7.84
CA VAL A 75 14.60 3.40 8.29
C VAL A 75 13.67 3.71 7.12
N HIS A 76 14.13 4.52 6.15
CA HIS A 76 13.28 4.86 5.03
C HIS A 76 12.88 3.64 4.22
N GLY A 77 13.69 2.60 4.06
CA GLY A 77 13.45 1.45 3.17
C GLY A 77 12.81 0.23 3.82
N GLN A 78 12.38 0.29 5.07
CA GLN A 78 11.81 -0.88 5.77
C GLN A 78 10.39 -1.22 5.24
N VAL A 79 9.35 -0.98 6.02
CA VAL A 79 7.97 -1.26 5.60
C VAL A 79 7.43 -0.11 4.75
N ARG A 80 6.67 -0.43 3.70
CA ARG A 80 5.86 0.57 2.99
C ARG A 80 4.40 0.45 3.34
N ARG A 81 3.82 -0.71 3.05
CA ARG A 81 2.41 -1.00 3.24
C ARG A 81 2.27 -2.17 4.17
N ALA A 82 1.28 -2.05 5.04
CA ALA A 82 0.93 -3.06 6.02
C ALA A 82 -0.58 -3.18 6.06
N HIS A 83 -1.08 -4.40 5.91
CA HIS A 83 -2.49 -4.73 5.86
C HIS A 83 -2.83 -5.75 6.94
N LEU A 84 -3.88 -5.45 7.72
CA LEU A 84 -4.55 -6.44 8.55
C LEU A 84 -5.46 -7.28 7.66
N THR A 85 -5.19 -8.58 7.56
CA THR A 85 -6.00 -9.49 6.74
C THR A 85 -7.30 -9.89 7.46
N PRO A 86 -8.30 -10.41 6.75
CA PRO A 86 -9.50 -10.99 7.38
C PRO A 86 -9.23 -12.16 8.34
N ALA A 87 -8.08 -12.84 8.19
CA ALA A 87 -7.64 -13.89 9.11
C ALA A 87 -7.06 -13.33 10.41
N GLY A 88 -6.93 -12.01 10.54
CA GLY A 88 -6.28 -11.36 11.67
C GLY A 88 -4.77 -11.54 11.64
N THR A 89 -4.14 -11.58 10.47
CA THR A 89 -2.68 -11.61 10.28
C THR A 89 -2.22 -10.28 9.66
N PHE A 90 -0.93 -10.02 9.62
CA PHE A 90 -0.36 -8.80 9.07
C PHE A 90 0.45 -9.10 7.81
N LEU A 91 -0.04 -8.66 6.65
CA LEU A 91 0.67 -8.74 5.38
C LEU A 91 1.43 -7.44 5.14
N VAL A 92 2.74 -7.51 4.92
CA VAL A 92 3.61 -6.35 4.81
C VAL A 92 4.56 -6.47 3.61
N GLY A 93 4.80 -5.36 2.93
CA GLY A 93 5.90 -5.22 1.98
C GLY A 93 7.15 -4.67 2.69
N LYS A 94 8.29 -5.33 2.48
CA LYS A 94 9.58 -5.02 3.13
C LYS A 94 10.64 -4.74 2.07
N ILE A 95 10.82 -3.46 1.74
CA ILE A 95 11.57 -3.03 0.56
C ILE A 95 13.02 -3.46 0.60
N GLU A 96 13.74 -3.18 1.70
CA GLU A 96 15.16 -3.56 1.81
C GLU A 96 15.36 -5.08 1.84
N GLU A 97 14.38 -5.81 2.35
CA GLU A 97 14.40 -7.27 2.35
C GLU A 97 13.96 -7.90 1.02
N HIS A 98 13.41 -7.12 0.09
CA HIS A 98 12.94 -7.56 -1.23
C HIS A 98 11.90 -8.69 -1.14
N GLN A 99 11.00 -8.59 -0.16
CA GLN A 99 10.13 -9.67 0.23
C GLN A 99 8.81 -9.16 0.79
N VAL A 100 7.72 -9.77 0.33
CA VAL A 100 6.43 -9.63 0.98
C VAL A 100 6.34 -10.72 2.05
N MET A 101 5.93 -10.35 3.26
CA MET A 101 5.86 -11.25 4.41
C MET A 101 4.49 -11.15 5.09
N GLU A 102 4.02 -12.27 5.64
CA GLU A 102 2.83 -12.32 6.48
C GLU A 102 3.20 -12.81 7.89
N TYR A 103 2.75 -12.06 8.89
CA TYR A 103 3.00 -12.35 10.30
C TYR A 103 1.69 -12.66 11.03
N ASP A 104 1.75 -13.58 11.99
CA ASP A 104 0.64 -13.82 12.91
C ASP A 104 0.52 -12.71 13.97
N GLN A 105 -0.45 -12.86 14.87
CA GLN A 105 -0.68 -11.90 15.96
C GLN A 105 0.47 -11.84 16.97
N GLN A 106 1.44 -12.75 16.93
CA GLN A 106 2.60 -12.80 17.82
C GLN A 106 3.88 -12.32 17.11
N GLY A 107 3.80 -11.94 15.83
CA GLY A 107 4.97 -11.49 15.05
C GLY A 107 5.78 -12.64 14.47
N LYS A 108 5.25 -13.87 14.49
CA LYS A 108 5.90 -15.00 13.82
C LYS A 108 5.56 -14.95 12.33
N GLU A 109 6.58 -15.05 11.49
CA GLU A 109 6.39 -15.22 10.04
C GLU A 109 5.65 -16.54 9.77
N ILE A 110 4.56 -16.46 9.01
CA ILE A 110 3.72 -17.61 8.62
C ILE A 110 3.67 -17.82 7.10
N TRP A 111 4.08 -16.82 6.33
CA TRP A 111 4.17 -16.90 4.88
C TRP A 111 5.10 -15.80 4.36
N SER A 112 5.77 -16.05 3.25
CA SER A 112 6.54 -15.02 2.56
C SER A 112 6.79 -15.38 1.09
N VAL A 113 7.07 -14.37 0.28
CA VAL A 113 7.46 -14.53 -1.14
C VAL A 113 8.51 -13.50 -1.51
N GLN A 114 9.60 -13.95 -2.14
CA GLN A 114 10.66 -13.06 -2.60
C GLN A 114 10.22 -12.38 -3.90
N ILE A 115 10.01 -11.06 -3.84
CA ILE A 115 9.58 -10.23 -4.96
C ILE A 115 10.39 -8.93 -4.88
N PRO A 116 11.53 -8.83 -5.57
CA PRO A 116 12.33 -7.61 -5.57
C PRO A 116 11.56 -6.42 -6.10
N GLY A 117 11.63 -5.31 -5.36
CA GLY A 117 10.91 -4.08 -5.67
C GLY A 117 9.45 -4.11 -5.23
N ASP A 118 9.06 -4.93 -4.24
CA ASP A 118 7.72 -4.85 -3.67
C ASP A 118 7.43 -3.45 -3.08
N TRP A 119 6.17 -3.01 -3.11
CA TRP A 119 5.74 -1.78 -2.44
C TRP A 119 4.46 -1.99 -1.63
N ASP A 120 3.44 -2.55 -2.28
CA ASP A 120 2.16 -2.91 -1.69
C ASP A 120 1.87 -4.40 -1.92
N ALA A 121 1.14 -5.00 -0.98
CA ALA A 121 0.68 -6.37 -1.09
C ALA A 121 -0.70 -6.53 -0.44
N VAL A 122 -1.66 -7.04 -1.21
CA VAL A 122 -3.05 -7.20 -0.80
C VAL A 122 -3.47 -8.66 -0.93
N ARG A 123 -3.93 -9.25 0.17
CA ARG A 123 -4.57 -10.58 0.15
C ARG A 123 -5.95 -10.49 -0.50
N LEU A 124 -6.11 -11.19 -1.62
CA LEU A 124 -7.36 -11.26 -2.38
C LEU A 124 -8.33 -12.29 -1.76
N LYS A 125 -9.61 -12.20 -2.17
CA LYS A 125 -10.71 -13.03 -1.67
C LYS A 125 -10.56 -14.52 -2.04
N ASN A 126 -9.85 -14.81 -3.14
CA ASN A 126 -9.51 -16.16 -3.57
C ASN A 126 -8.33 -16.76 -2.78
N GLY A 127 -7.65 -15.98 -1.93
CA GLY A 127 -6.48 -16.40 -1.17
C GLY A 127 -5.14 -16.05 -1.83
N ASP A 128 -5.16 -15.58 -3.07
CA ASP A 128 -3.97 -15.10 -3.78
C ASP A 128 -3.54 -13.74 -3.23
N THR A 129 -2.31 -13.32 -3.53
CA THR A 129 -1.76 -12.04 -3.08
C THR A 129 -1.40 -11.19 -4.30
N LEU A 130 -2.01 -10.01 -4.41
CA LEU A 130 -1.69 -9.01 -5.41
C LEU A 130 -0.56 -8.10 -4.90
N ILE A 131 0.50 -7.94 -5.67
CA ILE A 131 1.75 -7.28 -5.26
C ILE A 131 2.13 -6.25 -6.32
N SER A 132 2.49 -5.04 -5.89
CA SER A 132 3.03 -4.01 -6.75
C SER A 132 4.55 -3.96 -6.74
N GLY A 133 5.13 -3.61 -7.89
CA GLY A 133 6.55 -3.76 -8.18
C GLY A 133 7.39 -2.50 -8.13
N ASN A 134 6.96 -1.43 -7.44
CA ASN A 134 7.71 -0.19 -7.23
C ASN A 134 8.47 0.24 -8.50
N GLN A 135 9.79 0.50 -8.42
CA GLN A 135 10.60 0.98 -9.55
C GLN A 135 10.77 -0.04 -10.70
N HIS A 136 10.32 -1.28 -10.52
CA HIS A 136 10.33 -2.29 -11.57
C HIS A 136 9.07 -2.26 -12.44
N GLY A 137 8.03 -1.52 -12.04
CA GLY A 137 6.88 -1.26 -12.90
C GLY A 137 5.99 -2.45 -13.18
N PHE A 138 5.88 -3.42 -12.26
CA PHE A 138 5.00 -4.58 -12.43
C PHE A 138 3.84 -4.60 -11.45
N VAL A 139 2.83 -5.42 -11.77
CA VAL A 139 1.86 -5.95 -10.81
C VAL A 139 1.86 -7.47 -10.93
N LYS A 140 1.88 -8.20 -9.82
CA LYS A 140 1.87 -9.68 -9.81
C LYS A 140 0.80 -10.19 -8.86
N GLU A 141 0.03 -11.16 -9.29
CA GLU A 141 -0.84 -11.97 -8.44
C GLU A 141 -0.14 -13.32 -8.23
N VAL A 142 0.16 -13.65 -6.97
CA VAL A 142 0.78 -14.92 -6.60
C VAL A 142 -0.18 -15.77 -5.79
N ASN A 143 -0.18 -17.08 -6.03
CA ASN A 143 -0.95 -18.02 -5.22
C ASN A 143 -0.30 -18.25 -3.83
N PRO A 144 -0.94 -18.99 -2.90
CA PRO A 144 -0.37 -19.25 -1.58
C PRO A 144 0.98 -19.98 -1.57
N LYS A 145 1.39 -20.61 -2.69
CA LYS A 145 2.72 -21.22 -2.84
C LYS A 145 3.78 -20.23 -3.35
N GLY A 146 3.40 -18.99 -3.65
CA GLY A 146 4.26 -17.97 -4.23
C GLY A 146 4.42 -18.06 -5.75
N GLU A 147 3.60 -18.88 -6.43
CA GLU A 147 3.65 -19.00 -7.89
C GLU A 147 2.83 -17.87 -8.53
N VAL A 148 3.39 -17.19 -9.54
CA VAL A 148 2.69 -16.14 -10.29
C VAL A 148 1.56 -16.77 -11.11
N VAL A 149 0.32 -16.31 -10.89
CA VAL A 149 -0.89 -16.76 -11.59
C VAL A 149 -1.49 -15.69 -12.52
N TRP A 150 -1.12 -14.43 -12.30
CA TRP A 150 -1.39 -13.31 -13.19
C TRP A 150 -0.30 -12.26 -13.01
N ASP A 151 0.05 -11.55 -14.07
CA ASP A 151 1.04 -10.48 -14.04
C ASP A 151 0.61 -9.30 -14.92
N LEU A 152 1.27 -8.17 -14.74
CA LEU A 152 1.21 -7.03 -15.62
C LEU A 152 2.59 -6.39 -15.61
N GLU A 153 3.23 -6.38 -16.76
CA GLU A 153 4.59 -5.87 -16.94
C GLU A 153 4.57 -4.50 -17.66
N PRO A 154 5.64 -3.70 -17.61
CA PRO A 154 5.66 -2.34 -18.19
C PRO A 154 5.19 -2.25 -19.65
N GLN A 155 5.50 -3.27 -20.46
CA GLN A 155 5.15 -3.34 -21.89
C GLN A 155 3.71 -3.80 -22.18
N ASP A 156 2.98 -4.32 -21.19
CA ASP A 156 1.65 -4.92 -21.40
C ASP A 156 0.55 -3.88 -21.67
N LEU A 157 0.83 -2.59 -21.40
CA LEU A 157 -0.10 -1.49 -21.58
C LEU A 157 0.39 -0.50 -22.66
N PRO A 158 0.18 -0.79 -23.96
CA PRO A 158 0.55 0.11 -25.03
C PRO A 158 -0.02 1.52 -24.83
N GLY A 159 0.86 2.53 -24.80
CA GLY A 159 0.50 3.94 -24.59
C GLY A 159 0.40 4.37 -23.12
N PHE A 160 0.44 3.44 -22.18
CA PHE A 160 0.33 3.70 -20.74
C PHE A 160 1.36 2.87 -19.96
N PRO A 161 2.67 3.06 -20.21
CA PRO A 161 3.71 2.26 -19.58
C PRO A 161 3.66 2.43 -18.05
N LEU A 162 3.86 1.31 -17.36
CA LEU A 162 4.09 1.32 -15.92
C LEU A 162 5.50 1.82 -15.63
N ASP A 163 5.63 2.67 -14.60
CA ASP A 163 6.88 3.23 -14.12
C ASP A 163 7.07 2.80 -12.65
N VAL A 164 6.75 3.64 -11.67
CA VAL A 164 6.84 3.25 -10.25
C VAL A 164 5.47 2.82 -9.72
N VAL A 165 5.19 1.52 -9.76
CA VAL A 165 3.89 0.96 -9.34
C VAL A 165 3.82 0.90 -7.81
N GLN A 166 2.96 1.73 -7.22
CA GLN A 166 2.80 1.85 -5.77
C GLN A 166 1.54 1.14 -5.28
N GLU A 167 0.47 1.82 -4.84
CA GLU A 167 -0.74 1.13 -4.39
C GLU A 167 -1.42 0.35 -5.55
N VAL A 168 -1.87 -0.87 -5.26
CA VAL A 168 -2.66 -1.70 -6.17
C VAL A 168 -3.89 -2.24 -5.45
N ASN A 169 -5.04 -2.19 -6.13
CA ASN A 169 -6.32 -2.60 -5.57
C ASN A 169 -7.10 -3.43 -6.58
N ARG A 170 -7.62 -4.59 -6.16
CA ARG A 170 -8.57 -5.38 -6.95
C ARG A 170 -10.00 -4.97 -6.60
N LEU A 171 -10.75 -4.56 -7.62
CA LEU A 171 -12.12 -4.08 -7.51
C LEU A 171 -13.11 -5.26 -7.45
N ALA A 172 -14.35 -4.96 -7.03
CA ALA A 172 -15.40 -5.97 -6.90
C ALA A 172 -15.79 -6.63 -8.25
N ASN A 173 -15.61 -5.92 -9.36
CA ASN A 173 -15.85 -6.44 -10.71
C ASN A 173 -14.67 -7.28 -11.26
N GLY A 174 -13.56 -7.37 -10.53
CA GLY A 174 -12.35 -8.09 -10.95
C GLY A 174 -11.28 -7.23 -11.62
N ASP A 175 -11.53 -5.95 -11.86
CA ASP A 175 -10.54 -5.03 -12.42
C ASP A 175 -9.48 -4.66 -11.39
N THR A 176 -8.27 -4.31 -11.85
CA THR A 176 -7.17 -3.86 -11.01
C THR A 176 -6.92 -2.37 -11.23
N VAL A 177 -6.94 -1.59 -10.15
CA VAL A 177 -6.56 -0.18 -10.14
C VAL A 177 -5.15 -0.03 -9.60
N ILE A 178 -4.35 0.75 -10.31
CA ILE A 178 -2.90 0.85 -10.12
C ILE A 178 -2.53 2.31 -9.95
N ALA A 179 -1.83 2.65 -8.87
CA ALA A 179 -1.15 3.92 -8.72
C ALA A 179 0.23 3.86 -9.39
N ASN A 180 0.36 4.53 -10.53
CA ASN A 180 1.57 4.59 -11.36
C ASN A 180 2.35 5.88 -11.03
N TRP A 181 3.05 5.86 -9.90
CA TRP A 181 3.77 7.02 -9.38
C TRP A 181 4.93 7.39 -10.32
N ILE A 182 5.10 8.68 -10.61
CA ILE A 182 6.12 9.14 -11.56
C ILE A 182 7.25 9.96 -10.92
N ALA A 183 7.12 10.36 -9.66
CA ALA A 183 8.12 11.22 -9.03
C ALA A 183 9.44 10.50 -8.66
N GLY A 184 9.58 9.21 -9.04
CA GLY A 184 10.88 8.53 -9.13
C GLY A 184 11.71 9.04 -10.33
N ASN A 185 11.04 9.58 -11.34
CA ASN A 185 11.67 10.31 -12.43
C ASN A 185 12.13 11.69 -11.93
N ASN A 186 13.44 11.92 -11.90
CA ASN A 186 14.06 13.17 -11.47
C ASN A 186 13.97 14.31 -12.50
N LYS A 187 13.13 14.18 -13.54
CA LYS A 187 12.83 15.19 -14.55
C LYS A 187 11.35 15.63 -14.46
N PRO A 188 11.02 16.58 -13.58
CA PRO A 188 9.64 17.02 -13.36
C PRO A 188 8.92 17.56 -14.61
N ASP A 189 9.68 18.06 -15.59
CA ASP A 189 9.18 18.48 -16.90
C ASP A 189 8.55 17.34 -17.71
N GLN A 190 8.86 16.09 -17.38
CA GLN A 190 8.30 14.91 -18.05
C GLN A 190 7.02 14.41 -17.39
N TRP A 191 6.77 14.76 -16.12
CA TRP A 191 5.61 14.26 -15.36
C TRP A 191 4.26 14.57 -16.03
N PRO A 192 4.03 15.75 -16.63
CA PRO A 192 2.75 16.04 -17.28
C PRO A 192 2.38 15.13 -18.47
N ASN A 193 3.33 14.33 -18.98
CA ASN A 193 3.11 13.38 -20.07
C ASN A 193 2.82 11.95 -19.59
N THR A 194 2.58 11.77 -18.28
CA THR A 194 2.38 10.45 -17.69
C THR A 194 0.98 10.29 -17.10
N VAL A 195 0.68 9.06 -16.70
CA VAL A 195 -0.60 8.69 -16.09
C VAL A 195 -0.37 8.38 -14.63
N GLN A 196 -1.19 8.97 -13.76
CA GLN A 196 -1.11 8.75 -12.32
C GLN A 196 -1.81 7.47 -11.88
N ILE A 197 -2.99 7.18 -12.44
CA ILE A 197 -3.81 6.02 -12.06
C ILE A 197 -4.33 5.31 -13.31
N ILE A 198 -4.28 3.98 -13.31
CA ILE A 198 -4.74 3.13 -14.41
C ILE A 198 -5.70 2.08 -13.84
N GLU A 199 -6.85 1.89 -14.48
CA GLU A 199 -7.70 0.71 -14.25
C GLU A 199 -7.57 -0.26 -15.43
N VAL A 200 -7.35 -1.54 -15.13
CA VAL A 200 -7.25 -2.61 -16.12
C VAL A 200 -8.14 -3.79 -15.79
N THR A 201 -8.71 -4.41 -16.81
CA THR A 201 -9.42 -5.70 -16.68
C THR A 201 -8.44 -6.86 -16.43
N PRO A 202 -8.92 -8.05 -16.00
CA PRO A 202 -8.10 -9.26 -15.94
C PRO A 202 -7.42 -9.62 -17.27
N ALA A 203 -8.04 -9.24 -18.39
CA ALA A 203 -7.49 -9.39 -19.74
C ALA A 203 -6.50 -8.28 -20.13
N LYS A 204 -6.00 -7.50 -19.17
CA LYS A 204 -5.04 -6.40 -19.35
C LYS A 204 -5.54 -5.26 -20.26
N LYS A 205 -6.86 -5.13 -20.43
CA LYS A 205 -7.46 -4.00 -21.18
C LYS A 205 -7.61 -2.80 -20.27
N VAL A 206 -7.09 -1.65 -20.68
CA VAL A 206 -7.26 -0.37 -19.99
C VAL A 206 -8.72 0.09 -20.07
N MET A 207 -9.33 0.36 -18.92
CA MET A 207 -10.71 0.85 -18.82
C MET A 207 -10.76 2.36 -18.73
N TRP A 208 -9.90 2.94 -17.90
CA TRP A 208 -9.69 4.39 -17.82
C TRP A 208 -8.31 4.71 -17.27
N VAL A 209 -7.92 5.97 -17.44
CA VAL A 209 -6.68 6.55 -16.92
C VAL A 209 -6.96 7.89 -16.27
N LEU A 210 -6.27 8.21 -15.18
CA LEU A 210 -6.22 9.55 -14.61
C LEU A 210 -4.90 10.22 -15.00
N SER A 211 -5.00 11.29 -15.80
CA SER A 211 -3.87 12.16 -16.17
C SER A 211 -4.27 13.62 -15.92
N GLN A 212 -4.03 14.12 -14.71
CA GLN A 212 -4.49 15.45 -14.27
C GLN A 212 -3.33 16.24 -13.64
N TRP A 213 -2.61 16.98 -14.48
CA TRP A 213 -1.38 17.72 -14.14
C TRP A 213 -1.54 19.26 -14.23
N LYS A 214 -2.79 19.76 -14.28
CA LYS A 214 -3.06 21.19 -14.54
C LYS A 214 -3.96 21.84 -13.49
N HIS A 215 -5.27 21.91 -13.72
CA HIS A 215 -6.18 22.64 -12.84
C HIS A 215 -7.37 21.75 -12.42
N PRO A 216 -7.39 21.23 -11.17
CA PRO A 216 -6.28 21.25 -10.21
C PRO A 216 -5.10 20.37 -10.69
N ASP A 217 -3.90 20.66 -10.22
CA ASP A 217 -2.76 19.75 -10.38
C ASP A 217 -2.82 18.78 -9.21
N LEU A 218 -2.98 17.48 -9.52
CA LEU A 218 -3.04 16.45 -8.49
C LEU A 218 -1.65 15.97 -8.07
N GLY A 219 -0.60 16.34 -8.81
CA GLY A 219 0.74 15.82 -8.62
C GLY A 219 0.85 14.32 -8.90
N PRO A 220 1.97 13.69 -8.53
CA PRO A 220 2.16 12.25 -8.64
C PRO A 220 1.29 11.53 -7.60
N ALA A 221 0.70 10.38 -7.98
CA ALA A 221 -0.16 9.61 -7.10
C ALA A 221 0.54 8.32 -6.64
N SER A 222 0.71 8.17 -5.32
CA SER A 222 1.17 6.95 -4.67
C SER A 222 0.04 5.99 -4.30
N SER A 223 -1.16 6.55 -4.20
CA SER A 223 -2.33 5.93 -3.58
C SER A 223 -3.62 6.48 -4.19
N ILE A 224 -4.68 5.68 -4.16
CA ILE A 224 -6.02 6.12 -4.54
C ILE A 224 -7.07 5.43 -3.66
N GLN A 225 -8.02 6.22 -3.16
CA GLN A 225 -9.19 5.71 -2.47
C GLN A 225 -10.44 5.91 -3.33
N LEU A 226 -10.97 4.82 -3.87
CA LEU A 226 -12.29 4.78 -4.48
C LEU A 226 -13.37 4.75 -3.38
N LEU A 227 -14.42 5.58 -3.55
CA LEU A 227 -15.47 5.79 -2.54
C LEU A 227 -16.77 5.05 -2.84
N ASP A 228 -16.89 4.49 -4.05
CA ASP A 228 -18.07 3.79 -4.56
C ASP A 228 -17.94 2.26 -4.48
N GLN A 229 -16.78 1.75 -4.04
CA GLN A 229 -16.56 0.32 -3.89
C GLN A 229 -17.42 -0.26 -2.77
N PRO A 230 -18.12 -1.39 -2.99
CA PRO A 230 -18.96 -2.00 -1.99
C PRO A 230 -18.11 -2.60 -0.86
N GLY A 231 -18.42 -2.25 0.38
CA GLY A 231 -17.79 -2.81 1.58
C GLY A 231 -17.50 -1.74 2.63
N ILE A 232 -17.26 -2.20 3.86
CA ILE A 232 -16.91 -1.38 5.00
C ILE A 232 -15.41 -1.58 5.31
N PRO A 233 -14.56 -0.55 5.13
CA PRO A 233 -13.12 -0.64 5.40
C PRO A 233 -12.81 -1.17 6.80
N GLU A 234 -13.57 -0.74 7.81
CA GLU A 234 -13.40 -1.13 9.21
C GLU A 234 -13.71 -2.61 9.47
N LYS A 235 -14.28 -3.32 8.49
CA LYS A 235 -14.52 -4.76 8.53
C LYS A 235 -13.56 -5.57 7.64
N GLY A 236 -12.62 -4.92 6.96
CA GLY A 236 -11.71 -5.57 6.01
C GLY A 236 -12.43 -6.11 4.77
N GLU A 237 -13.59 -5.54 4.40
CA GLU A 237 -14.39 -6.02 3.27
C GLU A 237 -13.85 -5.53 1.91
N LEU A 238 -13.05 -4.46 1.92
CA LEU A 238 -12.34 -3.95 0.75
C LEU A 238 -10.96 -4.59 0.65
N GLN A 239 -10.51 -4.90 -0.57
CA GLN A 239 -9.18 -5.44 -0.84
C GLN A 239 -8.16 -4.29 -0.89
N ARG A 240 -8.01 -3.57 0.24
CA ARG A 240 -7.09 -2.44 0.45
C ARG A 240 -6.89 -2.12 1.93
#